data_AF-A0A3R7DSH0-F1
#
_entry.id   AF-A0A3R7DSH0-F1
#
_cell.length_a   1.000
_cell.length_b   1.000
_cell.length_c   1.000
_cell.angle_alpha   90.00
_cell.angle_beta   90.00
_cell.angle_gamma   90.00
#
_symmetry.space_group_name_H-M   'P 1'
#
loop_
_entity.id
_entity.type
_entity.pdbx_description
1 polymer ?
#
loop_
_entity_poly.entity_id
_entity_poly.type
_entity_poly.pdbx_seq_one_letter_code
_entity_poly.pdbx_strand_id
1 'polypeptide(L)'
;MKFPCEIIVWEVLPCIRAALAEELIKRGLSQKEISKMLGITQAAVSQYTSKKRGSKLNFQEDAKEEIKKLADDLVHGSVDDFIARICRICTVVRTEGAVCKLELCNTTKK
;
A
#
# COMPACT_ATOMS: atom_id res chain seq x y z
N MET A 1 5.39 -18.75 14.23
CA MET A 1 6.45 -17.80 13.81
C MET A 1 6.17 -17.45 12.35
N LYS A 2 6.13 -16.16 11.99
CA LYS A 2 5.95 -15.73 10.59
C LYS A 2 7.24 -15.11 10.10
N PHE A 3 7.66 -15.42 8.87
CA PHE A 3 8.84 -14.81 8.28
C PHE A 3 8.56 -13.33 7.96
N PRO A 4 9.57 -12.44 8.04
CA PRO A 4 9.41 -11.02 7.74
C PRO A 4 8.81 -10.77 6.34
N CYS A 5 9.21 -11.58 5.35
CA CYS A 5 8.66 -11.51 4.00
C CYS A 5 7.16 -11.85 3.94
N GLU A 6 6.70 -12.83 4.71
CA GLU A 6 5.28 -13.16 4.80
C GLU A 6 4.50 -11.99 5.41
N ILE A 7 5.02 -11.34 6.44
CA ILE A 7 4.37 -10.17 7.07
C ILE A 7 4.24 -9.02 6.08
N ILE A 8 5.27 -8.78 5.27
CA ILE A 8 5.22 -7.75 4.21
C ILE A 8 4.08 -8.08 3.22
N VAL A 9 3.98 -9.32 2.77
CA VAL A 9 2.95 -9.75 1.81
C VAL A 9 1.54 -9.66 2.39
N TRP A 10 1.36 -10.05 3.66
CA TRP A 10 0.04 -10.14 4.28
C TRP A 10 -0.45 -8.84 4.91
N GLU A 11 0.46 -7.99 5.41
CA GLU A 11 0.10 -6.81 6.19
C GLU A 11 0.52 -5.51 5.49
N VAL A 12 1.72 -5.44 4.90
CA VAL A 12 2.26 -4.18 4.33
C VAL A 12 1.71 -3.90 2.94
N LEU A 13 1.87 -4.85 2.00
CA LEU A 13 1.43 -4.68 0.62
C LEU A 13 -0.08 -4.40 0.50
N PRO A 14 -0.97 -5.01 1.30
CA PRO A 14 -2.39 -4.67 1.27
C PRO A 14 -2.68 -3.26 1.77
N CYS A 15 -1.93 -2.74 2.74
CA CYS A 15 -2.08 -1.36 3.19
C CYS A 15 -1.64 -0.36 2.11
N ILE A 16 -0.53 -0.64 1.42
CA ILE A 16 -0.06 0.22 0.31
C ILE A 16 -1.11 0.27 -0.80
N ARG A 17 -1.64 -0.90 -1.20
CA ARG A 17 -2.70 -0.97 -2.21
C ARG A 17 -3.98 -0.28 -1.76
N ALA A 18 -4.34 -0.37 -0.48
CA ALA A 18 -5.52 0.30 0.05
C ALA A 18 -5.38 1.82 0.03
N ALA A 19 -4.25 2.35 0.51
CA ALA A 19 -3.98 3.78 0.48
C ALA A 19 -3.92 4.32 -0.96
N LEU A 20 -3.32 3.57 -1.90
CA LEU A 20 -3.33 3.93 -3.31
C LEU A 20 -4.75 3.95 -3.90
N ALA A 21 -5.57 2.94 -3.60
CA ALA A 21 -6.96 2.91 -4.03
C ALA A 21 -7.77 4.09 -3.47
N GLU A 22 -7.56 4.47 -2.20
CA GLU A 22 -8.19 5.65 -1.60
C GLU A 22 -7.78 6.94 -2.32
N GLU A 23 -6.50 7.10 -2.66
CA GLU A 23 -6.00 8.26 -3.41
C GLU A 23 -6.58 8.35 -4.83
N LEU A 24 -6.78 7.21 -5.50
CA LEU A 24 -7.41 7.17 -6.82
C LEU A 24 -8.92 7.51 -6.76
N ILE A 25 -9.61 7.11 -5.69
CA ILE A 25 -11.02 7.49 -5.47
C ILE A 25 -11.15 9.00 -5.25
N LYS A 26 -10.23 9.61 -4.49
CA LYS A 26 -10.20 11.06 -4.29
C LYS A 26 -10.01 11.83 -5.60
N ARG A 27 -9.40 11.18 -6.60
CA ARG A 27 -9.22 11.70 -7.97
C ARG A 27 -10.39 11.39 -8.90
N GLY A 28 -11.48 10.83 -8.37
CA GLY A 28 -12.73 10.62 -9.09
C GLY A 28 -12.88 9.28 -9.81
N LEU A 29 -11.91 8.35 -9.65
CA LEU A 29 -12.00 7.05 -10.30
C LEU A 29 -12.99 6.12 -9.60
N SER A 30 -13.77 5.38 -10.38
CA SER A 30 -14.64 4.32 -9.87
C SER A 30 -13.86 3.09 -9.43
N GLN A 31 -14.44 2.26 -8.56
CA GLN A 31 -13.82 1.00 -8.14
C GLN A 31 -13.50 0.06 -9.32
N LYS A 32 -14.29 0.12 -10.40
CA LYS A 32 -14.09 -0.68 -11.61
C LYS A 32 -12.89 -0.22 -12.43
N GLU A 33 -12.66 1.09 -12.51
CA GLU A 33 -11.48 1.66 -13.16
C GLU A 33 -10.23 1.33 -12.36
N ILE A 34 -10.28 1.51 -11.04
CA ILE A 34 -9.18 1.19 -10.13
C ILE A 34 -8.83 -0.30 -10.20
N SER A 35 -9.82 -1.20 -10.24
CA SER A 35 -9.56 -2.64 -10.34
C SER A 35 -8.79 -3.00 -11.61
N LYS A 36 -9.15 -2.37 -12.75
CA LYS A 36 -8.44 -2.56 -14.01
C LYS A 36 -7.03 -1.98 -13.96
N MET A 37 -6.90 -0.75 -13.45
CA MET A 37 -5.64 -0.02 -13.36
C MET A 37 -4.62 -0.72 -12.45
N LEU A 38 -5.06 -1.26 -11.31
CA LEU A 38 -4.18 -1.93 -10.35
C LEU A 38 -4.02 -3.44 -10.61
N GLY A 39 -4.71 -4.00 -11.61
CA GLY A 39 -4.68 -5.43 -11.92
C GLY A 39 -5.22 -6.32 -10.81
N ILE A 40 -6.25 -5.87 -10.10
CA ILE A 40 -6.88 -6.60 -8.98
C ILE A 40 -8.39 -6.73 -9.18
N THR A 41 -9.06 -7.51 -8.33
CA THR A 41 -10.53 -7.62 -8.41
C THR A 41 -11.21 -6.37 -7.86
N GLN A 42 -12.39 -6.03 -8.39
CA GLN A 42 -13.23 -4.97 -7.82
C GLN A 42 -13.59 -5.23 -6.36
N ALA A 43 -13.77 -6.51 -5.99
CA ALA A 43 -13.99 -6.93 -4.61
C ALA A 43 -12.80 -6.57 -3.70
N ALA A 44 -11.55 -6.71 -4.18
CA ALA A 44 -10.38 -6.29 -3.42
C ALA A 44 -10.38 -4.77 -3.19
N VAL A 45 -10.73 -3.97 -4.21
CA VAL A 45 -10.88 -2.51 -4.07
C VAL A 45 -11.96 -2.17 -3.04
N SER A 46 -13.12 -2.82 -3.09
CA SER A 46 -14.19 -2.62 -2.10
C SER A 46 -13.77 -3.00 -0.67
N GLN A 47 -12.96 -4.06 -0.51
CA GLN A 47 -12.41 -4.44 0.80
C GLN A 47 -11.41 -3.41 1.35
N TYR A 48 -10.65 -2.76 0.47
CA TYR A 48 -9.78 -1.66 0.86
C TYR A 48 -10.58 -0.43 1.30
N THR A 49 -11.56 -0.01 0.50
CA THR A 49 -12.37 1.18 0.81
C THR A 49 -13.24 1.01 2.05
N SER A 50 -13.68 -0.23 2.34
CA SER A 50 -14.42 -0.56 3.56
C SER A 50 -13.52 -0.76 4.79
N LYS A 51 -12.20 -0.56 4.65
CA LYS A 51 -11.18 -0.74 5.70
C LYS A 51 -11.15 -2.14 6.33
N LYS A 52 -11.82 -3.12 5.71
CA LYS A 52 -11.79 -4.54 6.10
C LYS A 52 -10.42 -5.16 5.83
N ARG A 53 -9.63 -4.56 4.93
CA ARG A 53 -8.24 -4.94 4.61
C ARG A 53 -7.40 -3.68 4.38
N GLY A 54 -6.13 -3.71 4.78
CA GLY A 54 -5.18 -2.63 4.47
C GLY A 54 -5.28 -1.38 5.34
N SER A 55 -5.95 -1.45 6.49
CA SER A 55 -6.18 -0.33 7.43
C SER A 55 -5.26 -0.33 8.66
N LYS A 56 -4.38 -1.33 8.78
CA LYS A 56 -3.57 -1.58 9.98
C LYS A 56 -2.32 -0.70 10.08
N LEU A 57 -1.92 -0.03 8.99
CA LEU A 57 -0.71 0.77 8.92
C LEU A 57 -1.06 2.25 8.77
N ASN A 58 -0.43 3.07 9.62
CA ASN A 58 -0.41 4.52 9.42
C ASN A 58 0.93 4.90 8.79
N PHE A 59 0.87 5.34 7.53
CA PHE A 59 2.04 5.76 6.77
C PHE A 59 2.62 7.08 7.33
N GLN A 60 3.94 7.24 7.33
CA GLN A 60 4.55 8.56 7.54
C GLN A 60 4.38 9.43 6.29
N GLU A 61 4.74 10.71 6.40
CA GLU A 61 4.54 11.67 5.32
C GLU A 61 5.30 11.28 4.04
N ASP A 62 6.54 10.78 4.14
CA ASP A 62 7.34 10.37 2.98
C ASP A 62 6.63 9.25 2.18
N ALA A 63 6.19 8.19 2.86
CA ALA A 63 5.43 7.12 2.23
C ALA A 63 4.09 7.59 1.65
N LYS A 64 3.38 8.50 2.32
CA LYS A 64 2.12 9.08 1.80
C LYS A 64 2.37 9.91 0.55
N GLU A 65 3.45 10.69 0.51
CA GLU A 65 3.79 11.51 -0.64
C GLU A 65 4.11 10.65 -1.86
N GLU A 66 4.89 9.58 -1.69
CA GLU A 66 5.17 8.63 -2.77
C GLU A 66 3.91 7.94 -3.30
N ILE A 67 2.95 7.60 -2.42
CA ILE A 67 1.65 7.03 -2.82
C ILE A 67 0.82 8.06 -3.60
N LYS A 68 0.75 9.32 -3.14
CA LYS A 68 0.04 10.39 -3.84
C LYS A 68 0.62 10.65 -5.22
N LYS A 69 1.95 10.79 -5.32
CA LYS A 69 2.68 10.93 -6.58
C LYS A 69 2.35 9.79 -7.53
N LEU A 70 2.38 8.55 -7.06
CA LEU A 70 2.02 7.39 -7.88
C LEU A 70 0.56 7.44 -8.35
N ALA A 71 -0.37 7.87 -7.49
CA ALA A 71 -1.77 8.04 -7.87
C ALA A 71 -1.94 9.12 -8.97
N ASP A 72 -1.23 10.25 -8.86
CA ASP A 72 -1.22 11.29 -9.88
C ASP A 72 -0.67 10.76 -11.19
N ASP A 73 0.50 10.11 -11.18
CA ASP A 73 1.12 9.56 -12.38
C ASP A 73 0.19 8.55 -13.09
N LEU A 74 -0.50 7.71 -12.32
CA LEU A 74 -1.46 6.73 -12.86
C LEU A 74 -2.66 7.40 -13.55
N VAL A 75 -3.17 8.50 -12.99
CA VAL A 75 -4.29 9.24 -13.59
C VAL A 75 -3.87 9.96 -14.88
N HIS A 76 -2.63 10.42 -14.96
CA HIS A 76 -2.10 11.06 -16.17
C HIS A 76 -1.60 10.07 -17.23
N GLY A 77 -1.62 8.76 -16.93
CA GLY A 77 -1.17 7.71 -17.84
C GLY A 77 0.36 7.65 -18.01
N SER A 78 1.12 8.22 -17.08
CA SER A 78 2.58 8.35 -17.15
C SER A 78 3.31 7.37 -16.23
N VAL A 79 2.96 6.08 -16.30
CA VAL A 79 3.56 5.03 -15.45
C VAL A 79 4.06 3.86 -16.29
N ASP A 80 5.36 3.84 -16.55
CA ASP A 80 6.04 2.70 -17.19
C ASP A 80 6.44 1.60 -16.18
N ASP A 81 6.62 1.95 -14.89
CA ASP A 81 7.24 1.05 -13.88
C ASP A 81 6.40 0.89 -12.59
N PHE A 82 5.10 0.57 -12.72
CA PHE A 82 4.17 0.45 -11.58
C PHE A 82 4.69 -0.45 -10.44
N ILE A 83 5.23 -1.63 -10.78
CA ILE A 83 5.75 -2.59 -9.80
C ILE A 83 6.95 -1.98 -9.04
N ALA A 84 7.86 -1.32 -9.75
CA ALA A 84 9.04 -0.72 -9.12
C ALA A 84 8.65 0.43 -8.16
N ARG A 85 7.63 1.23 -8.51
CA ARG A 85 7.09 2.28 -7.64
C ARG A 85 6.48 1.71 -6.36
N ILE A 86 5.70 0.63 -6.45
CA ILE A 86 5.18 -0.08 -5.28
C ILE A 86 6.31 -0.64 -4.41
N CYS A 87 7.36 -1.22 -5.02
CA CYS A 87 8.53 -1.72 -4.29
C CYS A 87 9.31 -0.60 -3.59
N ARG A 88 9.41 0.58 -4.20
CA ARG A 88 10.01 1.77 -3.59
C ARG A 88 9.22 2.22 -2.36
N ILE A 89 7.89 2.37 -2.48
CA ILE A 89 7.01 2.68 -1.34
C ILE A 89 7.18 1.63 -0.24
N CYS A 90 7.18 0.34 -0.58
CA CYS A 90 7.39 -0.73 0.40
C CYS A 90 8.74 -0.62 1.12
N THR A 91 9.79 -0.17 0.43
CA THR A 91 11.11 0.05 1.04
C THR A 91 11.08 1.23 2.00
N VAL A 92 10.51 2.37 1.61
CA VAL A 92 10.32 3.55 2.47
C VAL A 92 9.59 3.17 3.76
N VAL A 93 8.47 2.47 3.64
CA VAL A 93 7.65 1.99 4.78
C VAL A 93 8.43 1.06 5.71
N ARG A 94 9.35 0.24 5.16
CA ARG A 94 10.22 -0.65 5.95
C ARG A 94 11.28 0.14 6.71
N THR A 95 11.92 1.12 6.06
CA THR A 95 12.97 1.95 6.66
C THR A 95 12.44 2.89 7.74
N GLU A 96 11.18 3.33 7.66
CA GLU A 96 10.51 4.13 8.69
C GLU A 96 10.15 3.34 9.97
N GLY A 97 10.49 2.05 10.04
CA GLY A 97 10.22 1.20 11.20
C GLY A 97 8.76 0.79 11.38
N ALA A 98 7.90 1.02 10.38
CA ALA A 98 6.49 0.60 10.43
C ALA A 98 6.35 -0.94 10.51
N VAL A 99 7.30 -1.68 9.93
CA VAL A 99 7.38 -3.15 10.05
C VAL A 99 7.85 -3.60 11.43
N CYS A 100 8.63 -2.78 12.14
CA CYS A 100 9.05 -3.07 13.52
C CYS A 100 7.89 -2.92 14.52
N LYS A 101 6.91 -2.05 14.22
CA LYS A 101 5.70 -1.82 15.03
C LYS A 101 4.61 -2.88 14.85
N LEU A 102 4.69 -3.69 13.79
CA LEU A 102 3.84 -4.85 13.56
C LEU A 102 4.44 -6.08 14.27
N GLU A 103 4.43 -6.09 15.61
CA GLU A 103 4.72 -7.29 16.44
C GLU A 103 5.88 -8.19 15.96
N LEU A 104 6.98 -7.57 15.51
CA LEU A 104 8.22 -8.27 15.13
C LEU A 104 9.39 -7.95 16.06
N CYS A 105 9.18 -7.11 17.07
CA CYS A 105 10.21 -6.71 18.03
C CYS A 105 10.13 -7.46 19.38
N ASN A 106 9.55 -8.67 19.42
CA ASN A 106 9.56 -9.54 20.61
C ASN A 106 10.70 -10.58 20.58
N THR A 107 11.92 -10.13 20.31
CA THR A 107 13.19 -10.84 20.59
C THR A 107 14.28 -9.82 20.26
N THR A 108 14.74 -8.96 21.17
CA THR A 108 15.69 -9.31 22.23
C THR A 108 15.85 -8.06 23.10
N LYS A 109 15.23 -8.02 24.29
CA LYS A 109 15.78 -7.27 25.42
C LYS A 109 16.10 -8.31 26.47
N LYS A 110 17.38 -8.66 26.54
CA LYS A 110 17.97 -9.36 27.68
C LYS A 110 18.38 -8.30 28.69
#